data_AF-A0A931PH95-F1
#
_entry.id   AF-A0A931PH95-F1
#
_cell.length_a   1.000
_cell.length_b   1.000
_cell.length_c   1.000
_cell.angle_alpha   90.00
_cell.angle_beta   90.00
_cell.angle_gamma   90.00
#
_symmetry.space_group_name_H-M   'P 1'
#
loop_
_entity.id
_entity.type
_entity.pdbx_description
1 polymer ?
#
loop_
_entity_poly.entity_id
_entity_poly.type
_entity_poly.pdbx_seq_one_letter_code
_entity_poly.pdbx_strand_id
1 'polypeptide(L)'
;MSLLPQFGFFELILVAAIALMVVGPKDLPRLMRSAGRMAAQARRMASEFTAAFDQMAREAEMEEMRKEIEALKSANPVNQIRRAAEDLVSPVKAAADEAVKATEAAKQPSGGGKVEDKQSATPPAGGEPAAGEAIDDNLSTAVEHRDARGPDAEAGGERGR
;
A
#
# COMPACT_ATOMS: atom_id res chain seq x y z
N MET A 1 9.50 -30.56 14.44
CA MET A 1 9.90 -29.55 13.45
C MET A 1 8.68 -28.69 13.16
N SER A 2 8.38 -27.77 14.08
CA SER A 2 7.23 -26.87 13.98
C SER A 2 7.76 -25.52 13.51
N LEU A 3 7.92 -25.38 12.20
CA LEU A 3 8.19 -24.11 11.51
C LEU A 3 6.87 -23.43 11.14
N LEU A 4 5.89 -23.46 12.05
CA LEU A 4 4.74 -22.57 11.91
C LEU A 4 5.21 -21.22 12.47
N PRO A 5 5.40 -20.22 11.60
CA PRO A 5 5.81 -18.90 12.06
C PRO A 5 4.71 -18.37 12.99
N GLN A 6 5.15 -17.91 14.16
CA GLN A 6 4.27 -17.48 15.21
C GLN A 6 3.81 -16.07 14.87
N PHE A 7 2.52 -15.89 14.60
CA PHE A 7 1.87 -14.63 14.25
C PHE A 7 2.38 -13.45 15.08
N GLY A 8 3.40 -12.77 14.60
CA GLY A 8 4.12 -11.72 15.29
C GLY A 8 4.54 -10.63 14.32
N PHE A 9 4.76 -9.43 14.83
CA PHE A 9 5.11 -8.25 14.02
C PHE A 9 6.30 -8.51 13.07
N PHE A 10 7.28 -9.30 13.51
CA PHE A 10 8.44 -9.68 12.69
C PHE A 10 8.10 -10.57 11.49
N GLU A 11 7.11 -11.46 11.61
CA GLU A 11 6.68 -12.29 10.50
C GLU A 11 5.96 -11.46 9.43
N LEU A 12 5.13 -10.51 9.88
CA LEU A 12 4.45 -9.58 8.99
C LEU A 12 5.45 -8.73 8.21
N ILE A 13 6.54 -8.30 8.87
CA ILE A 13 7.67 -7.62 8.21
C ILE A 13 8.35 -8.53 7.18
N LEU A 14 8.60 -9.80 7.50
CA LEU A 14 9.24 -10.74 6.57
C LEU A 14 8.39 -10.94 5.31
N VAL A 15 7.09 -11.18 5.48
CA VAL A 15 6.15 -11.30 4.35
C VAL A 15 6.08 -9.99 3.56
N ALA A 16 6.04 -8.84 4.23
CA ALA A 16 6.05 -7.53 3.58
C ALA A 16 7.34 -7.32 2.77
N ALA A 17 8.50 -7.70 3.29
CA ALA A 17 9.79 -7.58 2.58
C ALA A 17 9.80 -8.45 1.31
N ILE A 18 9.34 -9.70 1.39
CA ILE A 18 9.23 -10.60 0.23
C ILE A 18 8.23 -10.03 -0.78
N ALA A 19 7.08 -9.53 -0.32
CA ALA A 19 6.08 -8.92 -1.18
C ALA A 19 6.61 -7.68 -1.93
N LEU A 20 7.44 -6.85 -1.27
CA LEU A 20 8.10 -5.71 -1.92
C LEU A 20 9.11 -6.15 -2.99
N MET A 21 9.78 -7.29 -2.83
CA MET A 21 10.73 -7.81 -3.81
C MET A 21 10.05 -8.42 -5.03
N VAL A 22 8.95 -9.14 -4.84
CA VAL A 22 8.22 -9.82 -5.91
C VAL A 22 7.34 -8.85 -6.72
N VAL A 23 6.59 -7.99 -6.03
CA VAL A 23 5.65 -7.06 -6.66
C VAL A 23 6.33 -5.74 -7.01
N GLY A 24 7.36 -5.36 -6.28
CA GLY A 24 8.04 -4.08 -6.40
C GLY A 24 7.57 -3.07 -5.34
N PRO A 25 8.48 -2.24 -4.79
CA PRO A 25 8.17 -1.36 -3.67
C PRO A 25 7.18 -0.23 -3.99
N LYS A 26 6.99 0.08 -5.29
CA LYS A 26 6.06 1.11 -5.76
C LYS A 26 4.68 0.56 -6.12
N ASP A 27 4.59 -0.72 -6.45
CA ASP A 27 3.35 -1.33 -6.94
C ASP A 27 2.48 -1.84 -5.80
N LEU A 28 3.09 -2.39 -4.73
CA LEU A 28 2.38 -2.79 -3.51
C LEU A 28 1.51 -1.66 -2.92
N PRO A 29 2.02 -0.43 -2.67
CA PRO A 29 1.18 0.67 -2.17
C PRO A 29 0.10 1.12 -3.17
N ARG A 30 0.36 1.00 -4.48
CA ARG A 30 -0.63 1.35 -5.52
C ARG A 30 -1.78 0.34 -5.57
N LEU A 31 -1.47 -0.95 -5.41
CA LEU A 31 -2.45 -2.03 -5.31
C LEU A 31 -3.25 -1.93 -4.01
N MET A 32 -2.61 -1.73 -2.86
CA MET A 32 -3.29 -1.53 -1.58
C MET A 32 -4.24 -0.33 -1.61
N ARG A 33 -3.84 0.78 -2.25
CA ARG A 33 -4.73 1.94 -2.45
C ARG A 33 -5.94 1.58 -3.30
N SER A 34 -5.75 0.78 -4.34
CA SER A 34 -6.84 0.40 -5.27
C SER A 34 -7.81 -0.59 -4.60
N ALA A 35 -7.28 -1.64 -3.97
CA ALA A 35 -8.04 -2.58 -3.17
C ALA A 35 -8.75 -1.88 -2.00
N GLY A 36 -8.06 -0.94 -1.34
CA GLY A 36 -8.60 -0.13 -0.25
C GLY A 36 -9.77 0.74 -0.68
N ARG A 37 -9.73 1.36 -1.87
CA ARG A 37 -10.88 2.09 -2.43
C ARG A 37 -12.07 1.16 -2.68
N MET A 38 -11.83 -0.02 -3.25
CA MET A 38 -12.88 -1.01 -3.50
C MET A 38 -13.50 -1.52 -2.19
N ALA A 39 -12.66 -1.84 -1.20
CA ALA A 39 -13.09 -2.25 0.13
C ALA A 39 -13.82 -1.12 0.88
N ALA A 40 -13.38 0.14 0.72
CA ALA A 40 -14.05 1.30 1.32
C ALA A 40 -15.45 1.50 0.72
N GLN A 41 -15.60 1.34 -0.59
CA GLN A 41 -16.91 1.39 -1.26
C GLN A 41 -17.81 0.26 -0.77
N ALA A 42 -17.29 -0.97 -0.74
CA ALA A 42 -18.03 -2.13 -0.22
C ALA A 42 -18.45 -1.92 1.24
N ARG A 43 -17.58 -1.32 2.08
CA ARG A 43 -17.89 -1.02 3.48
C ARG A 43 -18.96 0.06 3.64
N ARG A 44 -18.97 1.08 2.78
CA ARG A 44 -20.04 2.11 2.73
C ARG A 44 -21.38 1.48 2.35
N MET A 45 -21.41 0.70 1.28
CA MET A 45 -22.61 -0.03 0.87
C MET A 45 -23.09 -0.97 1.98
N ALA A 46 -22.19 -1.74 2.60
CA ALA A 46 -22.52 -2.61 3.73
C ALA A 46 -23.08 -1.84 4.94
N SER A 47 -22.59 -0.62 5.21
CA SER A 47 -23.13 0.22 6.28
C SER A 47 -24.56 0.71 5.98
N GLU A 48 -24.87 1.01 4.72
CA GLU A 48 -26.22 1.36 4.27
C GLU A 48 -27.16 0.14 4.36
N PHE A 49 -26.71 -1.05 3.93
CA PHE A 49 -27.47 -2.29 4.08
C PHE A 49 -27.71 -2.66 5.54
N THR A 50 -26.71 -2.49 6.41
CA THR A 50 -26.85 -2.76 7.84
C THR A 50 -27.85 -1.79 8.46
N ALA A 51 -27.82 -0.51 8.08
CA ALA A 51 -28.80 0.48 8.55
C ALA A 51 -30.23 0.16 8.07
N ALA A 52 -30.40 -0.26 6.81
CA ALA A 52 -31.69 -0.68 6.26
C ALA A 52 -32.18 -1.99 6.89
N PHE A 53 -31.27 -2.94 7.12
CA PHE A 53 -31.56 -4.19 7.81
C PHE A 53 -31.97 -3.93 9.26
N ASP A 54 -31.30 -3.05 9.99
CA ASP A 54 -31.64 -2.67 11.35
C ASP A 54 -33.01 -1.96 11.47
N GLN A 55 -33.51 -1.36 10.39
CA GLN A 55 -34.87 -0.81 10.31
C GLN A 55 -35.90 -1.92 10.09
N MET A 56 -35.70 -2.77 9.08
CA MET A 56 -36.57 -3.93 8.78
C MET A 56 -36.57 -4.98 9.91
N ALA A 57 -35.45 -5.09 10.62
CA ALA A 57 -35.25 -5.97 11.76
C ALA A 57 -36.23 -5.77 12.90
N ARG A 58 -36.64 -4.52 13.09
CA ARG A 58 -37.63 -4.12 14.10
C ARG A 58 -39.05 -4.46 13.67
N GLU A 59 -39.28 -4.84 12.41
CA GLU A 59 -40.60 -5.04 11.80
C GLU A 59 -40.94 -6.51 11.41
N ALA A 60 -40.10 -7.50 11.76
CA ALA A 60 -40.38 -8.96 11.76
C ALA A 60 -40.13 -9.80 10.48
N GLU A 61 -38.92 -9.72 9.88
CA GLU A 61 -38.47 -10.60 8.76
C GLU A 61 -37.14 -11.38 9.02
N MET A 62 -36.79 -11.61 10.29
CA MET A 62 -35.47 -12.14 10.68
C MET A 62 -35.16 -13.59 10.25
N GLU A 63 -36.18 -14.42 10.08
CA GLU A 63 -36.00 -15.86 9.87
C GLU A 63 -35.73 -16.20 8.39
N GLU A 64 -36.32 -15.45 7.47
CA GLU A 64 -36.16 -15.63 6.02
C GLU A 64 -34.75 -15.20 5.55
N MET A 65 -34.26 -14.06 6.07
CA MET A 65 -32.89 -13.58 5.84
C MET A 65 -31.82 -14.56 6.36
N ARG A 66 -32.06 -15.22 7.51
CA ARG A 66 -31.12 -16.22 8.04
C ARG A 66 -31.01 -17.42 7.12
N LYS A 67 -32.13 -17.91 6.58
CA LYS A 67 -32.18 -19.05 5.67
C LYS A 67 -31.49 -18.75 4.34
N GLU A 68 -31.62 -17.53 3.84
CA GLU A 68 -30.97 -17.08 2.60
C GLU A 68 -29.45 -16.93 2.78
N ILE A 69 -29.01 -16.37 3.90
CA ILE A 69 -27.58 -16.32 4.28
C ILE A 69 -27.01 -17.73 4.42
N GLU A 70 -27.76 -18.66 5.02
CA GLU A 70 -27.33 -20.05 5.17
C GLU A 70 -27.23 -20.77 3.82
N ALA A 71 -28.16 -20.53 2.90
CA ALA A 71 -28.10 -21.03 1.53
C ALA A 71 -26.89 -20.45 0.77
N LEU A 72 -26.61 -19.15 0.86
CA LEU A 72 -25.43 -18.50 0.27
C LEU A 72 -24.12 -19.03 0.87
N LYS A 73 -24.11 -19.29 2.18
CA LYS A 73 -22.96 -19.88 2.87
C LYS A 73 -22.76 -21.33 2.44
N SER A 74 -23.83 -22.08 2.22
CA SER A 74 -23.78 -23.46 1.70
C SER A 74 -23.25 -23.51 0.25
N ALA A 75 -23.51 -22.46 -0.55
CA ALA A 75 -22.98 -22.31 -1.90
C ALA A 75 -21.45 -22.11 -1.94
N ASN A 76 -20.79 -21.99 -0.77
CA ASN A 76 -19.34 -22.05 -0.63
C ASN A 76 -18.52 -21.09 -1.54
N PRO A 77 -18.97 -19.85 -1.83
CA PRO A 77 -18.19 -18.92 -2.67
C PRO A 77 -16.81 -18.63 -2.05
N VAL A 78 -16.71 -18.65 -0.72
CA VAL A 78 -15.45 -18.49 0.02
C VAL A 78 -14.46 -19.62 -0.29
N ASN A 79 -14.94 -20.86 -0.47
CA ASN A 79 -14.07 -21.99 -0.81
C ASN A 79 -13.52 -21.87 -2.23
N GLN A 80 -14.26 -21.25 -3.17
CA GLN A 80 -13.75 -21.00 -4.52
C GLN A 80 -12.61 -19.97 -4.51
N ILE A 81 -12.80 -18.86 -3.77
CA ILE A 81 -11.77 -17.84 -3.58
C ILE A 81 -10.54 -18.43 -2.88
N ARG A 82 -10.76 -19.26 -1.85
CA ARG A 82 -9.68 -19.93 -1.13
C ARG A 82 -8.89 -20.86 -2.04
N ARG A 83 -9.56 -21.66 -2.88
CA ARG A 83 -8.89 -22.54 -3.85
C ARG A 83 -8.08 -21.75 -4.87
N ALA A 84 -8.66 -20.68 -5.44
CA ALA A 84 -7.94 -19.80 -6.35
C ALA A 84 -6.72 -19.14 -5.67
N ALA A 85 -6.83 -18.76 -4.39
CA ALA A 85 -5.71 -18.26 -3.63
C ALA A 85 -4.65 -19.35 -3.36
N GLU A 86 -5.05 -20.58 -3.03
CA GLU A 86 -4.14 -21.72 -2.82
C GLU A 86 -3.38 -22.09 -4.12
N ASP A 87 -4.06 -22.07 -5.27
CA ASP A 87 -3.43 -22.32 -6.58
C ASP A 87 -2.33 -21.30 -6.90
N LEU A 88 -2.57 -20.01 -6.58
CA LEU A 88 -1.58 -18.95 -6.75
C LEU A 88 -0.43 -19.02 -5.74
N VAL A 89 -0.69 -19.48 -4.51
CA VAL A 89 0.30 -19.55 -3.42
C VAL A 89 1.18 -20.79 -3.52
N SER A 90 0.66 -21.90 -4.07
CA SER A 90 1.39 -23.17 -4.14
C SER A 90 2.75 -23.12 -4.87
N PRO A 91 2.90 -22.51 -6.07
CA PRO A 91 4.21 -22.41 -6.73
C PRO A 91 5.17 -21.47 -6.00
N VAL A 92 4.64 -20.40 -5.38
CA VAL A 92 5.42 -19.44 -4.61
C VAL A 92 6.02 -20.11 -3.37
N LYS A 93 5.24 -20.95 -2.69
CA LYS A 93 5.69 -21.69 -1.52
C LYS A 93 6.80 -22.70 -1.88
N ALA A 94 6.63 -23.45 -2.96
CA ALA A 94 7.65 -24.38 -3.44
C ALA A 94 8.97 -23.68 -3.81
N ALA A 95 8.90 -22.53 -4.50
CA ALA A 95 10.08 -21.74 -4.83
C ALA A 95 10.75 -21.13 -3.59
N ALA A 96 9.97 -20.73 -2.58
CA ALA A 96 10.49 -20.24 -1.31
C ALA A 96 11.23 -21.35 -0.53
N ASP A 97 10.66 -22.55 -0.46
CA ASP A 97 11.30 -23.70 0.20
C ASP A 97 12.64 -24.09 -0.46
N GLU A 98 12.71 -24.06 -1.80
CA GLU A 98 13.95 -24.26 -2.57
C GLU A 98 15.00 -23.18 -2.28
N ALA A 99 14.60 -21.91 -2.27
CA ALA A 99 15.49 -20.78 -2.01
C ALA A 99 16.05 -20.79 -0.58
N VAL A 100 15.23 -21.16 0.41
CA VAL A 100 15.65 -21.30 1.82
C VAL A 100 16.66 -22.46 1.95
N LYS A 101 16.41 -23.59 1.30
CA LYS A 101 17.32 -24.75 1.32
C LYS A 101 18.67 -24.43 0.66
N ALA A 102 18.66 -23.66 -0.43
CA ALA A 102 19.89 -23.22 -1.11
C ALA A 102 20.71 -22.23 -0.27
N THR A 103 20.05 -21.36 0.50
CA THR A 103 20.74 -20.42 1.42
C THR A 103 21.27 -21.11 2.68
N GLU A 104 20.62 -22.17 3.16
CA GLU A 104 21.09 -22.96 4.30
C GLU A 104 22.32 -23.82 3.96
N ALA A 105 22.38 -24.35 2.72
CA ALA A 105 23.53 -25.10 2.23
C ALA A 105 24.80 -24.25 2.03
N ALA A 106 24.66 -22.93 1.84
CA ALA A 106 25.77 -21.99 1.67
C ALA A 106 26.41 -21.51 3.00
N LYS A 107 25.94 -21.99 4.16
CA LYS A 107 26.40 -21.56 5.50
C LYS A 107 27.42 -22.50 6.17
N GLN A 108 28.14 -23.34 5.42
CA GLN A 108 29.32 -24.02 5.96
C GLN A 108 30.53 -23.05 5.98
N PRO A 109 31.20 -22.85 7.13
CA PRO A 109 32.28 -21.89 7.24
C PRO A 109 33.59 -22.54 6.77
N SER A 110 34.08 -22.14 5.59
CA SER A 110 35.51 -22.02 5.34
C SER A 110 35.85 -20.56 5.64
N GLY A 111 36.53 -20.19 6.73
CA GLY A 111 37.81 -20.71 7.14
C GLY A 111 38.88 -19.72 6.69
N GLY A 112 39.17 -18.71 7.53
CA GLY A 112 40.44 -17.98 7.60
C GLY A 112 40.76 -16.96 6.50
N GLY A 113 40.92 -15.69 6.89
CA GLY A 113 41.50 -14.67 6.01
C GLY A 113 41.44 -13.26 6.55
N LYS A 114 41.95 -13.04 7.77
CA LYS A 114 42.20 -11.70 8.32
C LYS A 114 43.30 -11.04 7.48
N VAL A 115 43.01 -9.88 6.90
CA VAL A 115 44.02 -8.89 6.52
C VAL A 115 43.53 -7.53 6.99
N GLU A 116 44.14 -7.12 8.09
CA GLU A 116 44.08 -5.78 8.64
C GLU A 116 45.52 -5.24 8.59
N ASP A 117 45.62 -3.96 8.18
CA ASP A 117 46.74 -3.03 8.38
C ASP A 117 47.87 -2.97 7.32
N LYS A 118 47.90 -1.89 6.51
CA LYS A 118 48.73 -0.70 6.83
C LYS A 118 48.69 0.45 5.80
N GLN A 119 48.27 1.61 6.32
CA GLN A 119 48.91 2.93 6.27
C GLN A 119 49.12 3.75 4.97
N SER A 120 48.58 5.00 5.08
CA SER A 120 49.16 6.30 4.66
C SER A 120 49.07 6.66 3.16
N ALA A 121 48.74 7.88 2.72
CA ALA A 121 48.53 9.20 3.33
C ALA A 121 47.76 10.12 2.35
N THR A 122 47.22 11.24 2.85
CA THR A 122 46.66 12.38 2.09
C THR A 122 47.30 13.67 2.65
N PRO A 123 47.20 14.86 2.02
CA PRO A 123 47.72 15.38 0.74
C PRO A 123 48.68 16.61 1.02
N PRO A 124 49.09 17.49 0.05
CA PRO A 124 48.22 18.56 -0.49
C PRO A 124 48.60 19.11 -1.89
N ALA A 125 47.89 20.18 -2.28
CA ALA A 125 48.05 21.08 -3.44
C ALA A 125 47.41 20.57 -4.75
N GLY A 126 46.51 21.29 -5.42
CA GLY A 126 46.17 22.71 -5.39
C GLY A 126 45.93 23.11 -6.85
N GLY A 127 44.75 23.66 -7.17
CA GLY A 127 44.44 24.09 -8.53
C GLY A 127 42.95 24.13 -8.85
N GLU A 128 42.28 25.16 -8.36
CA GLU A 128 41.13 25.76 -9.04
C GLU A 128 41.62 26.33 -10.40
N PRO A 129 40.76 26.41 -11.45
CA PRO A 129 39.74 27.45 -11.46
C PRO A 129 38.37 27.04 -12.00
N ALA A 130 37.39 27.81 -11.51
CA ALA A 130 36.01 27.88 -11.95
C ALA A 130 35.85 28.41 -13.39
N ALA A 131 34.87 27.87 -14.12
CA ALA A 131 33.87 28.61 -14.90
C ALA A 131 33.00 27.61 -15.68
N GLY A 132 31.83 27.28 -15.14
CA GLY A 132 30.81 26.47 -15.80
C GLY A 132 29.44 27.03 -15.45
N GLU A 133 28.83 27.66 -16.45
CA GLU A 133 27.51 28.28 -16.50
C GLU A 133 26.44 27.59 -15.64
N ALA A 134 25.87 28.34 -14.69
CA ALA A 134 24.62 28.00 -14.02
C ALA A 134 23.48 28.76 -14.70
N ILE A 135 22.47 28.00 -15.08
CA ILE A 135 21.32 28.36 -15.89
C ILE A 135 20.12 28.55 -14.95
N ASP A 136 19.38 29.62 -15.21
CA ASP A 136 18.01 29.95 -14.79
C ASP A 136 17.70 30.17 -13.30
N ASP A 137 17.66 31.46 -12.97
CA ASP A 137 17.09 32.06 -11.77
C ASP A 137 15.74 32.69 -12.17
N ASN A 138 14.63 32.02 -11.86
CA ASN A 138 13.33 32.69 -11.89
C ASN A 138 12.36 32.10 -10.88
N LEU A 139 12.48 32.57 -9.63
CA LEU A 139 11.29 32.84 -8.84
C LEU A 139 11.58 33.91 -7.78
N SER A 140 10.73 34.93 -7.79
CA SER A 140 10.46 35.88 -6.70
C SER A 140 11.19 37.23 -6.76
N THR A 141 10.48 38.20 -7.30
CA THR A 141 10.35 39.60 -6.85
C THR A 141 9.42 40.26 -7.89
N ALA A 142 8.44 41.09 -7.59
CA ALA A 142 7.94 41.70 -6.38
C ALA A 142 6.59 42.35 -6.78
N VAL A 143 6.04 43.12 -5.84
CA VAL A 143 5.15 44.28 -6.05
C VAL A 143 3.67 43.99 -5.84
N GLU A 144 3.29 44.16 -4.58
CA GLU A 144 2.02 44.77 -4.20
C GLU A 144 1.68 45.99 -5.08
N HIS A 145 0.47 46.02 -5.64
CA HIS A 145 -0.19 47.27 -5.96
C HIS A 145 -1.70 47.15 -5.68
N ARG A 146 -2.06 47.68 -4.50
CA ARG A 146 -3.18 48.55 -4.17
C ARG A 146 -4.45 48.61 -5.05
N ASP A 147 -5.51 48.79 -4.29
CA ASP A 147 -6.65 49.70 -4.51
C ASP A 147 -7.88 49.22 -5.32
N ALA A 148 -8.93 48.96 -4.54
CA ALA A 148 -10.22 49.68 -4.58
C ALA A 148 -11.02 49.74 -5.91
N ARG A 149 -12.06 48.89 -6.00
CA ARG A 149 -13.37 49.17 -6.63
C ARG A 149 -14.34 48.04 -6.20
N GLY A 150 -15.19 48.22 -5.20
CA GLY A 150 -16.53 48.83 -5.33
C GLY A 150 -17.60 47.71 -5.48
N PRO A 151 -18.61 47.61 -4.57
CA PRO A 151 -19.74 46.70 -4.76
C PRO A 151 -20.80 47.39 -5.63
N ASP A 152 -20.91 46.97 -6.90
CA ASP A 152 -21.97 47.45 -7.77
C ASP A 152 -23.24 46.63 -7.56
N ALA A 153 -24.23 47.32 -6.99
CA ALA A 153 -25.62 46.93 -6.98
C ALA A 153 -26.18 47.00 -8.41
N GLU A 154 -26.81 45.92 -8.87
CA GLU A 154 -27.84 46.01 -9.90
C GLU A 154 -29.18 45.51 -9.36
N ALA A 155 -30.16 46.38 -9.54
CA ALA A 155 -31.55 46.22 -9.16
C ALA A 155 -32.39 45.78 -10.37
N GLY A 156 -33.48 45.07 -10.09
CA GLY A 156 -34.62 44.84 -11.00
C GLY A 156 -34.59 43.46 -11.68
N GLY A 157 -35.64 42.65 -11.72
CA GLY A 157 -37.01 42.80 -11.24
C GLY A 157 -37.98 42.13 -12.23
N GLU A 158 -38.45 40.91 -11.97
CA GLU A 158 -39.57 40.23 -12.66
C GLU A 158 -40.18 39.25 -11.65
N ARG A 159 -41.35 39.47 -11.02
CA ARG A 159 -42.76 39.37 -11.49
C ARG A 159 -43.09 38.08 -12.26
N GLY A 160 -43.85 37.19 -11.61
CA GLY A 160 -44.64 36.10 -12.19
C GLY A 160 -45.02 35.10 -11.09
N ARG A 161 -46.09 35.36 -10.34
CA ARG A 161 -47.43 34.75 -10.47
C ARG A 161 -47.45 33.26 -10.12
#